data_AF-A0A1H6TAT0-F1
#
_entry.id   AF-A0A1H6TAT0-F1
#
_cell.length_a   1.000
_cell.length_b   1.000
_cell.length_c   1.000
_cell.angle_alpha   90.00
_cell.angle_beta   90.00
_cell.angle_gamma   90.00
#
_symmetry.space_group_name_H-M   'P 1'
#
loop_
_entity.id
_entity.type
_entity.pdbx_description
1 polymer ?
#
loop_
_entity_poly.entity_id
_entity_poly.type
_entity_poly.pdbx_seq_one_letter_code
_entity_poly.pdbx_strand_id
1 'polypeptide(L)'
;MKHQSMYRTTGLWAILFSCLLVPFSAAVSQTEASDMLCVGAHWTEEEGAAFLQTMREAYPSEKAWDRRAKAIRKQLLQGTGLTKMPKKTPLNPVLGEVRVYDGYKVQNVAFESLPGVYVTGSIYQPTDPEGKLPGILSPHGHWDQEGEVGRYRADAQKRFASMARMGALVVAYDAIGYGQQKELGWEHRADGEILKLQLWNSIRSVDFILSLGADPERLAVTGASGGGTQSFLLAAVDDRIDVSAPVVMVSAHFFGGCVCESGMPIHRSKDFQTNNVEIAALVAPKPLLLVSVGGDWTKNTPEVEYPHLQYIYELKGKPEQVQNVHIPEDNHGYDAKKRQAVYPFLAKHLGLDLSKALHADGSLNEEKVVLEPQQALYPFDAGNPFPEDGITSIFHVKWD
;
A
#
# COMPACT_ATOMS: atom_id res chain seq x y z
N MET A 1 -9.39 71.75 56.53
CA MET A 1 -9.50 70.40 55.89
C MET A 1 -8.16 70.12 55.24
N LYS A 2 -7.23 69.44 55.94
CA LYS A 2 -6.79 68.04 55.70
C LYS A 2 -6.49 67.78 54.20
N HIS A 3 -5.36 67.28 53.73
CA HIS A 3 -4.03 66.85 54.23
C HIS A 3 -3.22 66.55 52.93
N GLN A 4 -1.91 66.86 52.85
CA GLN A 4 -0.76 65.91 52.65
C GLN A 4 -0.91 64.87 51.51
N SER A 5 0.06 64.49 50.66
CA SER A 5 1.53 64.33 50.75
C SER A 5 1.94 63.60 49.44
N MET A 6 2.91 64.02 48.62
CA MET A 6 4.37 63.79 48.68
C MET A 6 4.87 62.56 47.87
N TYR A 7 5.93 62.76 47.07
CA TYR A 7 6.91 61.79 46.47
C TYR A 7 6.38 60.76 45.43
N ARG A 8 7.13 60.21 44.46
CA ARG A 8 8.55 60.22 44.06
C ARG A 8 8.65 59.68 42.60
N THR A 9 9.62 60.21 41.87
CA THR A 9 10.46 59.59 40.80
C THR A 9 10.25 58.12 40.43
N THR A 10 10.22 57.82 39.12
CA THR A 10 11.23 57.01 38.38
C THR A 10 10.93 57.07 36.87
N GLY A 11 11.94 57.40 36.07
CA GLY A 11 11.85 57.35 34.61
C GLY A 11 11.97 55.93 34.07
N LEU A 12 11.44 55.69 32.87
CA LEU A 12 11.89 54.63 31.99
C LEU A 12 11.67 55.08 30.54
N TRP A 13 12.76 55.11 29.78
CA TRP A 13 12.78 55.32 28.34
C TRP A 13 12.04 54.15 27.67
N ALA A 14 10.97 54.43 26.94
CA ALA A 14 10.34 53.46 26.06
C ALA A 14 11.16 53.35 24.77
N ILE A 15 12.06 52.37 24.71
CA ILE A 15 12.66 51.91 23.45
C ILE A 15 11.59 51.08 22.74
N LEU A 16 11.05 51.62 21.64
CA LEU A 16 10.21 50.91 20.69
C LEU A 16 11.07 49.85 19.98
N PHE A 17 11.04 48.60 20.45
CA PHE A 17 11.47 47.45 19.66
C PHE A 17 10.30 47.05 18.75
N SER A 18 10.34 47.47 17.49
CA SER A 18 9.50 46.87 16.46
C SER A 18 10.05 45.48 16.14
N CYS A 19 9.59 44.46 16.87
CA CYS A 19 9.74 43.09 16.42
C CYS A 19 8.84 42.90 15.19
N LEU A 20 9.43 43.05 14.00
CA LEU A 20 8.92 42.50 12.76
C LEU A 20 8.87 40.98 12.92
N LEU A 21 7.74 40.47 13.40
CA LEU A 21 7.37 39.07 13.24
C LEU A 21 7.14 38.85 11.74
N VAL A 22 8.14 38.31 11.07
CA VAL A 22 8.02 37.75 9.73
C VAL A 22 7.23 36.44 9.86
N PRO A 23 5.98 36.34 9.36
CA PRO A 23 5.27 35.07 9.33
C PRO A 23 5.65 34.40 8.01
N PHE A 24 6.80 33.74 7.96
CA PHE A 24 7.25 33.09 6.73
C PHE A 24 7.88 31.75 7.08
N SER A 25 7.11 30.67 6.93
CA SER A 25 7.62 29.34 6.52
C SER A 25 6.51 28.27 6.41
N ALA A 26 5.37 28.41 7.09
CA ALA A 26 4.34 27.35 7.03
C ALA A 26 3.46 27.44 5.77
N ALA A 27 3.01 28.64 5.38
CA ALA A 27 2.11 28.82 4.24
C ALA A 27 2.78 28.57 2.87
N VAL A 28 4.06 28.95 2.73
CA VAL A 28 4.83 28.75 1.48
C VAL A 28 5.17 27.27 1.25
N SER A 29 5.38 26.51 2.33
CA SER A 29 5.68 25.07 2.26
C SER A 29 4.48 24.24 1.79
N GLN A 30 3.25 24.62 2.12
CA GLN A 30 2.06 23.90 1.67
C GLN A 30 1.72 24.18 0.21
N THR A 31 1.92 25.41 -0.27
CA THR A 31 1.68 25.78 -1.67
C THR A 31 2.69 25.15 -2.63
N GLU A 32 3.98 25.11 -2.26
CA GLU A 32 4.99 24.44 -3.09
C GLU A 32 4.82 22.91 -3.12
N ALA A 33 4.32 22.31 -2.04
CA ALA A 33 4.02 20.89 -1.99
C ALA A 33 2.80 20.51 -2.84
N SER A 34 1.75 21.35 -2.91
CA SER A 34 0.58 21.08 -3.77
C SER A 34 0.94 21.13 -5.26
N ASP A 35 1.84 22.01 -5.65
CA ASP A 35 2.29 22.15 -7.05
C ASP A 35 3.10 20.94 -7.56
N MET A 36 3.57 20.07 -6.66
CA MET A 36 4.35 18.88 -6.98
C MET A 36 3.53 17.58 -6.93
N LEU A 37 2.21 17.65 -6.71
CA LEU A 37 1.36 16.46 -6.70
C LEU A 37 1.02 16.02 -8.13
N CYS A 38 1.12 14.71 -8.38
CA CYS A 38 0.64 14.06 -9.60
C CYS A 38 -0.61 13.26 -9.25
N VAL A 39 -1.80 13.85 -9.32
CA VAL A 39 -3.06 13.23 -8.85
C VAL A 39 -3.93 12.75 -10.01
N GLY A 40 -4.51 11.56 -9.86
CA GLY A 40 -5.47 10.99 -10.79
C GLY A 40 -4.89 10.82 -12.19
N ALA A 41 -5.67 11.16 -13.22
CA ALA A 41 -5.21 11.22 -14.61
C ALA A 41 -4.35 12.47 -14.84
N HIS A 42 -3.17 12.49 -14.22
CA HIS A 42 -2.25 13.63 -14.22
C HIS A 42 -1.68 13.92 -15.62
N TRP A 43 -1.47 12.87 -16.41
CA TRP A 43 -1.04 12.95 -17.80
C TRP A 43 -2.11 12.38 -18.73
N THR A 44 -2.07 12.81 -19.99
CA THR A 44 -2.75 12.07 -21.05
C THR A 44 -2.03 10.74 -21.30
N GLU A 45 -2.71 9.82 -22.00
CA GLU A 45 -2.14 8.53 -22.37
C GLU A 45 -0.88 8.72 -23.25
N GLU A 46 -0.91 9.69 -24.17
CA GLU A 46 0.22 10.04 -25.03
C GLU A 46 1.39 10.63 -24.23
N GLU A 47 1.12 11.51 -23.26
CA GLU A 47 2.15 12.08 -22.38
C GLU A 47 2.83 10.99 -21.54
N GLY A 48 2.03 10.06 -20.98
CA GLY A 48 2.57 8.93 -20.23
C GLY A 48 3.44 8.01 -21.09
N ALA A 49 3.01 7.69 -22.30
CA ALA A 49 3.78 6.89 -23.25
C ALA A 49 5.08 7.61 -23.67
N ALA A 50 5.01 8.91 -24.00
CA ALA A 50 6.16 9.72 -24.39
C ALA A 50 7.20 9.86 -23.26
N PHE A 51 6.73 9.98 -22.01
CA PHE A 51 7.59 9.98 -20.84
C PHE A 51 8.38 8.67 -20.74
N LEU A 52 7.72 7.52 -20.85
CA LEU A 52 8.38 6.22 -20.81
C LEU A 52 9.35 5.99 -21.96
N GLN A 53 9.04 6.50 -23.16
CA GLN A 53 9.96 6.45 -24.30
C GLN A 53 11.23 7.25 -24.01
N THR A 54 11.08 8.50 -23.55
CA THR A 54 12.21 9.36 -23.16
C THR A 54 13.05 8.71 -22.07
N MET A 55 12.40 8.11 -21.07
CA MET A 55 13.09 7.48 -19.96
C MET A 55 13.86 6.23 -20.39
N ARG A 56 13.31 5.42 -21.29
CA ARG A 56 14.00 4.27 -21.88
C ARG A 56 15.34 4.66 -22.52
N GLU A 57 15.38 5.79 -23.22
CA GLU A 57 16.61 6.33 -23.82
C GLU A 57 17.63 6.82 -22.76
N ALA A 58 17.13 7.32 -21.63
CA ALA A 58 17.97 7.85 -20.54
C ALA A 58 18.67 6.78 -19.70
N TYR A 59 18.22 5.51 -19.72
CA TYR A 59 18.89 4.39 -19.03
C TYR A 59 19.19 3.19 -19.94
N PRO A 60 20.14 3.32 -20.89
CA PRO A 60 20.42 2.29 -21.90
C PRO A 60 21.13 1.02 -21.37
N SER A 61 21.33 0.88 -20.06
CA SER A 61 22.11 -0.20 -19.45
C SER A 61 21.65 -0.50 -18.04
N GLU A 62 21.95 -1.69 -17.52
CA GLU A 62 21.69 -2.08 -16.13
C GLU A 62 22.20 -1.01 -15.14
N LYS A 63 23.45 -0.57 -15.28
CA LYS A 63 24.06 0.43 -14.40
C LYS A 63 23.34 1.78 -14.48
N ALA A 64 22.77 2.13 -15.62
CA ALA A 64 22.00 3.37 -15.76
C ALA A 64 20.62 3.25 -15.13
N TRP A 65 19.96 2.11 -15.31
CA TRP A 65 18.73 1.78 -14.61
C TRP A 65 18.93 1.76 -13.09
N ASP A 66 19.99 1.13 -12.57
CA ASP A 66 20.26 1.09 -11.13
C ASP A 66 20.42 2.50 -10.52
N ARG A 67 21.03 3.44 -11.26
CA ARG A 67 21.10 4.86 -10.85
C ARG A 67 19.71 5.49 -10.82
N ARG A 68 18.89 5.24 -11.83
CA ARG A 68 17.51 5.74 -11.91
C ARG A 68 16.65 5.15 -10.80
N ALA A 69 16.72 3.85 -10.58
CA ALA A 69 16.01 3.11 -9.54
C ALA A 69 16.36 3.63 -8.14
N LYS A 70 17.62 3.98 -7.89
CA LYS A 70 18.04 4.64 -6.64
C LYS A 70 17.43 6.04 -6.48
N ALA A 71 17.36 6.81 -7.57
CA ALA A 71 16.74 8.14 -7.56
C ALA A 71 15.23 8.07 -7.32
N ILE A 72 14.52 7.11 -7.94
CA ILE A 72 13.09 6.87 -7.73
C ILE A 72 12.83 6.49 -6.27
N ARG A 73 13.56 5.52 -5.71
CA ARG A 73 13.41 5.15 -4.28
C ARG A 73 13.66 6.35 -3.35
N LYS A 74 14.68 7.15 -3.65
CA LYS A 74 14.97 8.36 -2.89
C LYS A 74 13.80 9.34 -2.94
N GLN A 75 13.25 9.62 -4.14
CA GLN A 75 12.08 10.49 -4.28
C GLN A 75 10.87 9.92 -3.55
N LEU A 76 10.61 8.61 -3.64
CA LEU A 76 9.49 7.97 -2.95
C LEU A 76 9.57 8.15 -1.43
N LEU A 77 10.75 7.90 -0.84
CA LEU A 77 10.97 8.10 0.60
C LEU A 77 10.93 9.58 1.00
N GLN A 78 11.40 10.50 0.15
CA GLN A 78 11.32 11.94 0.38
C GLN A 78 9.87 12.44 0.31
N GLY A 79 9.15 12.08 -0.73
CA GLY A 79 7.76 12.48 -0.98
C GLY A 79 6.80 11.95 0.07
N THR A 80 7.04 10.74 0.60
CA THR A 80 6.26 10.20 1.73
C THR A 80 6.72 10.75 3.08
N GLY A 81 7.86 11.42 3.18
CA GLY A 81 8.45 11.81 4.46
C GLY A 81 9.07 10.65 5.26
N LEU A 82 9.26 9.47 4.65
CA LEU A 82 9.84 8.27 5.26
C LEU A 82 11.36 8.12 5.03
N THR A 83 12.07 9.22 4.75
CA THR A 83 13.55 9.21 4.66
C THR A 83 14.22 8.72 5.93
N LYS A 84 13.64 9.06 7.08
CA LYS A 84 13.93 8.44 8.37
C LYS A 84 12.70 7.65 8.78
N MET A 85 12.80 6.33 8.72
CA MET A 85 11.73 5.43 9.16
C MET A 85 11.48 5.61 10.67
N PRO A 86 10.22 5.59 11.14
CA PRO A 86 9.91 5.52 12.56
C PRO A 86 10.57 4.31 13.23
N LYS A 87 10.78 4.39 14.54
CA LYS A 87 11.31 3.24 15.28
C LYS A 87 10.31 2.08 15.22
N LYS A 88 10.77 0.90 14.78
CA LYS A 88 9.96 -0.33 14.87
C LYS A 88 9.78 -0.72 16.34
N THR A 89 8.59 -0.49 16.88
CA THR A 89 8.18 -0.89 18.24
C THR A 89 7.65 -2.33 18.27
N PRO A 90 7.42 -2.93 19.45
CA PRO A 90 6.67 -4.19 19.55
C PRO A 90 5.33 -4.09 18.80
N LEU A 91 4.92 -5.18 18.15
CA LEU A 91 3.69 -5.24 17.35
C LEU A 91 2.42 -5.39 18.21
N ASN A 92 2.55 -5.84 19.47
CA ASN A 92 1.45 -6.02 20.42
C ASN A 92 0.15 -6.57 19.79
N PRO A 93 0.19 -7.74 19.12
CA PRO A 93 -0.95 -8.22 18.36
C PRO A 93 -2.08 -8.64 19.29
N VAL A 94 -3.28 -8.20 18.94
CA VAL A 94 -4.54 -8.63 19.52
C VAL A 94 -5.18 -9.62 18.55
N LEU A 95 -5.31 -10.86 18.98
CA LEU A 95 -5.79 -11.97 18.16
C LEU A 95 -7.19 -12.39 18.58
N GLY A 96 -8.09 -12.52 17.61
CA GLY A 96 -9.43 -13.07 17.83
C GLY A 96 -9.44 -14.60 17.86
N GLU A 97 -10.64 -15.17 17.93
CA GLU A 97 -10.83 -16.62 17.85
C GLU A 97 -10.42 -17.18 16.47
N VAL A 98 -9.85 -18.39 16.48
CA VAL A 98 -9.51 -19.12 15.25
C VAL A 98 -10.76 -19.84 14.75
N ARG A 99 -11.14 -19.54 13.50
CA ARG A 99 -12.26 -20.19 12.80
C ARG A 99 -11.71 -21.11 11.73
N VAL A 100 -12.11 -22.38 11.77
CA VAL A 100 -11.56 -23.44 10.91
C VAL A 100 -12.57 -23.81 9.83
N TYR A 101 -12.09 -23.90 8.59
CA TYR A 101 -12.85 -24.24 7.39
C TYR A 101 -12.16 -25.34 6.59
N ASP A 102 -12.71 -25.71 5.43
CA ASP A 102 -12.14 -26.75 4.56
C ASP A 102 -10.82 -26.26 3.94
N GLY A 103 -9.70 -26.72 4.51
CA GLY A 103 -8.34 -26.48 4.03
C GLY A 103 -7.72 -25.15 4.44
N TYR A 104 -8.41 -24.34 5.25
CA TYR A 104 -7.85 -23.09 5.80
C TYR A 104 -8.50 -22.71 7.13
N LYS A 105 -7.85 -21.81 7.87
CA LYS A 105 -8.38 -21.15 9.06
C LYS A 105 -8.25 -19.64 8.94
N VAL A 106 -9.15 -18.92 9.61
CA VAL A 106 -9.18 -17.46 9.68
C VAL A 106 -9.04 -17.02 11.14
N GLN A 107 -8.28 -15.97 11.36
CA GLN A 107 -8.17 -15.33 12.67
C GLN A 107 -8.14 -13.80 12.49
N ASN A 108 -9.00 -13.08 13.21
CA ASN A 108 -8.96 -11.61 13.17
C ASN A 108 -7.74 -11.13 13.94
N VAL A 109 -7.17 -10.02 13.49
CA VAL A 109 -6.02 -9.42 14.14
C VAL A 109 -6.11 -7.90 14.14
N ALA A 110 -5.66 -7.31 15.24
CA ALA A 110 -5.16 -5.94 15.23
C ALA A 110 -3.71 -5.94 15.75
N PHE A 111 -2.82 -5.12 15.21
CA PHE A 111 -1.45 -5.00 15.70
C PHE A 111 -0.93 -3.57 15.53
N GLU A 112 -0.01 -3.16 16.39
CA GLU A 112 0.55 -1.82 16.39
C GLU A 112 1.61 -1.64 15.28
N SER A 113 1.33 -0.72 14.34
CA SER A 113 2.36 -0.21 13.42
C SER A 113 3.20 0.89 14.06
N LEU A 114 2.57 1.69 14.93
CA LEU A 114 3.15 2.68 15.83
C LEU A 114 2.45 2.54 17.19
N PRO A 115 3.02 3.04 18.31
CA PRO A 115 2.34 3.02 19.61
C PRO A 115 0.92 3.62 19.52
N GLY A 116 -0.09 2.83 19.87
CA GLY A 116 -1.50 3.20 19.78
C GLY A 116 -2.11 3.16 18.37
N VAL A 117 -1.34 3.01 17.29
CA VAL A 117 -1.88 2.95 15.92
C VAL A 117 -2.03 1.50 15.49
N TYR A 118 -3.29 1.03 15.44
CA TYR A 118 -3.61 -0.36 15.12
C TYR A 118 -3.90 -0.56 13.63
N VAL A 119 -3.14 -1.47 13.01
CA VAL A 119 -3.49 -2.10 11.74
C VAL A 119 -4.48 -3.21 12.03
N THR A 120 -5.67 -3.15 11.44
CA THR A 120 -6.72 -4.16 11.59
C THR A 120 -6.76 -5.06 10.36
N GLY A 121 -7.08 -6.34 10.55
CA GLY A 121 -7.00 -7.32 9.50
C GLY A 121 -7.49 -8.71 9.87
N SER A 122 -7.24 -9.64 8.96
CA SER A 122 -7.45 -11.07 9.17
C SER A 122 -6.28 -11.88 8.62
N ILE A 123 -5.90 -12.91 9.36
CA ILE A 123 -4.91 -13.91 9.00
C ILE A 123 -5.65 -15.09 8.39
N TYR A 124 -5.24 -15.53 7.20
CA TYR A 124 -5.69 -16.77 6.58
C TYR A 124 -4.49 -17.70 6.43
N GLN A 125 -4.63 -18.98 6.78
CA GLN A 125 -3.54 -19.96 6.67
C GLN A 125 -4.09 -21.37 6.50
N PRO A 126 -3.31 -22.33 5.98
CA PRO A 126 -3.69 -23.74 5.93
C PRO A 126 -4.09 -24.30 7.31
N THR A 127 -4.95 -25.31 7.32
CA THR A 127 -5.29 -26.07 8.53
C THR A 127 -4.07 -26.81 9.07
N ASP A 128 -3.32 -27.44 8.16
CA ASP A 128 -2.22 -28.36 8.47
C ASP A 128 -0.96 -27.90 7.72
N PRO A 129 -0.29 -26.84 8.19
CA PRO A 129 0.88 -26.30 7.50
C PRO A 129 2.08 -27.23 7.65
N GLU A 130 2.75 -27.53 6.54
CA GLU A 130 4.03 -28.23 6.53
C GLU A 130 5.19 -27.23 6.39
N GLY A 131 6.10 -27.22 7.37
CA GLY A 131 7.26 -26.34 7.36
C GLY A 131 6.91 -24.85 7.45
N LYS A 132 7.82 -24.00 6.98
CA LYS A 132 7.57 -22.55 6.88
C LYS A 132 6.68 -22.26 5.68
N LEU A 133 5.62 -21.49 5.90
CA LEU A 133 4.71 -21.09 4.84
C LEU A 133 5.23 -19.87 4.08
N PRO A 134 5.12 -19.83 2.75
CA PRO A 134 5.25 -18.55 2.03
C PRO A 134 4.22 -17.55 2.56
N GLY A 135 4.60 -16.28 2.66
CA GLY A 135 3.76 -15.21 3.17
C GLY A 135 3.19 -14.36 2.03
N ILE A 136 1.91 -13.97 2.13
CA ILE A 136 1.26 -13.07 1.17
C ILE A 136 0.57 -11.93 1.91
N LEU A 137 0.98 -10.70 1.63
CA LEU A 137 0.30 -9.49 2.06
C LEU A 137 -0.75 -9.10 1.01
N SER A 138 -1.97 -8.80 1.45
CA SER A 138 -3.02 -8.37 0.53
C SER A 138 -3.72 -7.08 0.97
N PRO A 139 -3.14 -5.90 0.65
CA PRO A 139 -3.84 -4.63 0.78
C PRO A 139 -5.03 -4.57 -0.20
N HIS A 140 -6.04 -3.78 0.12
CA HIS A 140 -7.21 -3.56 -0.73
C HIS A 140 -7.26 -2.13 -1.27
N GLY A 141 -7.90 -1.96 -2.42
CA GLY A 141 -8.26 -0.67 -3.01
C GLY A 141 -9.53 -0.04 -2.43
N HIS A 142 -10.01 0.98 -3.14
CA HIS A 142 -11.11 1.85 -2.72
C HIS A 142 -12.47 1.25 -3.06
N TRP A 143 -12.94 0.36 -2.20
CA TRP A 143 -14.32 -0.09 -2.22
C TRP A 143 -14.93 0.25 -0.86
N ASP A 144 -15.88 1.18 -0.86
CA ASP A 144 -16.48 1.78 0.33
C ASP A 144 -18.01 1.71 0.33
N GLN A 145 -18.59 1.06 -0.69
CA GLN A 145 -20.03 0.81 -0.76
C GLN A 145 -20.46 -0.14 0.36
N GLU A 146 -21.62 0.12 0.95
CA GLU A 146 -22.18 -0.71 2.01
C GLU A 146 -22.30 -2.18 1.57
N GLY A 147 -21.78 -3.10 2.39
CA GLY A 147 -21.70 -4.52 2.07
C GLY A 147 -20.54 -4.91 1.14
N GLU A 148 -19.93 -3.95 0.44
CA GLU A 148 -18.82 -4.17 -0.48
C GLU A 148 -17.55 -3.38 -0.04
N VAL A 149 -17.24 -3.41 1.26
CA VAL A 149 -16.14 -2.62 1.84
C VAL A 149 -14.82 -3.39 1.81
N GLY A 150 -13.77 -2.78 1.26
CA GLY A 150 -12.36 -3.14 1.46
C GLY A 150 -12.05 -4.65 1.44
N ARG A 151 -11.47 -5.17 2.52
CA ARG A 151 -11.12 -6.60 2.65
C ARG A 151 -12.31 -7.51 2.97
N TYR A 152 -13.49 -6.96 3.26
CA TYR A 152 -14.66 -7.72 3.72
C TYR A 152 -15.48 -8.31 2.56
N ARG A 153 -15.27 -7.83 1.32
CA ARG A 153 -15.99 -8.27 0.13
C ARG A 153 -15.86 -9.75 -0.17
N ALA A 154 -16.84 -10.29 -0.87
CA ALA A 154 -16.85 -11.70 -1.28
C ALA A 154 -15.64 -12.08 -2.15
N ASP A 155 -15.24 -11.24 -3.12
CA ASP A 155 -14.07 -11.50 -3.97
C ASP A 155 -12.76 -11.48 -3.18
N ALA A 156 -12.69 -10.64 -2.14
CA ALA A 156 -11.53 -10.52 -1.28
C ALA A 156 -11.38 -11.75 -0.38
N GLN A 157 -12.46 -12.18 0.28
CA GLN A 157 -12.44 -13.38 1.11
C GLN A 157 -12.09 -14.64 0.31
N LYS A 158 -12.68 -14.79 -0.89
CA LYS A 158 -12.30 -15.83 -1.86
C LYS A 158 -10.81 -15.77 -2.19
N ARG A 159 -10.29 -14.58 -2.49
CA ARG A 159 -8.86 -14.38 -2.75
C ARG A 159 -7.98 -14.91 -1.62
N PHE A 160 -8.25 -14.50 -0.39
CA PHE A 160 -7.41 -14.84 0.77
C PHE A 160 -7.51 -16.31 1.15
N ALA A 161 -8.73 -16.86 1.18
CA ALA A 161 -8.97 -18.26 1.51
C ALA A 161 -8.36 -19.20 0.45
N SER A 162 -8.48 -18.88 -0.83
CA SER A 162 -7.85 -19.66 -1.90
C SER A 162 -6.34 -19.66 -1.78
N MET A 163 -5.70 -18.50 -1.58
CA MET A 163 -4.25 -18.43 -1.36
C MET A 163 -3.80 -19.24 -0.13
N ALA A 164 -4.59 -19.19 0.95
CA ALA A 164 -4.33 -20.00 2.13
C ALA A 164 -4.46 -21.50 1.84
N ARG A 165 -5.51 -21.92 1.14
CA ARG A 165 -5.71 -23.32 0.72
C ARG A 165 -4.61 -23.83 -0.20
N MET A 166 -4.02 -22.97 -1.05
CA MET A 166 -2.85 -23.33 -1.86
C MET A 166 -1.56 -23.49 -1.04
N GLY A 167 -1.54 -23.12 0.25
CA GLY A 167 -0.38 -23.32 1.12
C GLY A 167 0.29 -22.04 1.62
N ALA A 168 -0.33 -20.87 1.51
CA ALA A 168 0.27 -19.61 1.97
C ALA A 168 -0.28 -19.11 3.32
N LEU A 169 0.56 -18.45 4.11
CA LEU A 169 0.09 -17.57 5.18
C LEU A 169 -0.27 -16.22 4.55
N VAL A 170 -1.51 -15.77 4.72
CA VAL A 170 -2.02 -14.53 4.12
C VAL A 170 -2.40 -13.55 5.22
N VAL A 171 -1.95 -12.31 5.12
CA VAL A 171 -2.42 -11.20 5.97
C VAL A 171 -3.11 -10.17 5.08
N ALA A 172 -4.44 -10.10 5.21
CA ALA A 172 -5.26 -9.06 4.62
C ALA A 172 -5.54 -7.99 5.67
N TYR A 173 -5.26 -6.74 5.34
CA TYR A 173 -5.36 -5.64 6.31
C TYR A 173 -6.07 -4.42 5.71
N ASP A 174 -6.69 -3.66 6.60
CA ASP A 174 -7.50 -2.49 6.25
C ASP A 174 -6.62 -1.31 5.78
N ALA A 175 -7.07 -0.63 4.73
CA ALA A 175 -6.63 0.73 4.44
C ALA A 175 -7.13 1.69 5.52
N ILE A 176 -6.42 2.81 5.72
CA ILE A 176 -6.76 3.78 6.77
C ILE A 176 -8.20 4.29 6.60
N GLY A 177 -9.02 4.23 7.65
CA GLY A 177 -10.39 4.75 7.60
C GLY A 177 -11.37 3.88 6.79
N TYR A 178 -11.04 2.62 6.54
CA TYR A 178 -11.96 1.63 5.96
C TYR A 178 -12.41 0.61 7.00
N GLY A 179 -13.59 0.00 6.75
CA GLY A 179 -14.14 -1.04 7.63
C GLY A 179 -14.32 -0.55 9.07
N GLN A 180 -13.93 -1.40 10.02
CA GLN A 180 -14.02 -1.06 11.44
C GLN A 180 -13.22 0.19 11.82
N GLN A 181 -12.12 0.52 11.12
CA GLN A 181 -11.38 1.75 11.44
C GLN A 181 -12.26 2.99 11.30
N LYS A 182 -13.14 3.02 10.31
CA LYS A 182 -14.12 4.11 10.12
C LYS A 182 -15.09 4.20 11.30
N GLU A 183 -15.56 3.06 11.80
CA GLU A 183 -16.46 3.00 12.98
C GLU A 183 -15.76 3.44 14.27
N LEU A 184 -14.45 3.20 14.38
CA LEU A 184 -13.60 3.67 15.48
C LEU A 184 -13.26 5.18 15.38
N GLY A 185 -13.59 5.83 14.27
CA GLY A 185 -13.39 7.27 14.07
C GLY A 185 -12.23 7.65 13.15
N TRP A 186 -11.56 6.69 12.50
CA TRP A 186 -10.54 7.02 11.50
C TRP A 186 -11.16 7.68 10.27
N GLU A 187 -10.59 8.80 9.88
CA GLU A 187 -10.99 9.54 8.70
C GLU A 187 -9.94 9.43 7.59
N HIS A 188 -10.39 9.14 6.37
CA HIS A 188 -9.53 9.07 5.17
C HIS A 188 -9.43 10.45 4.50
N ARG A 189 -8.69 11.38 5.11
CA ARG A 189 -8.69 12.81 4.75
C ARG A 189 -7.51 13.23 3.89
N ALA A 190 -7.72 14.26 3.07
CA ALA A 190 -6.69 14.85 2.20
C ALA A 190 -5.64 15.70 2.93
N ASP A 191 -5.99 16.27 4.08
CA ASP A 191 -5.09 17.04 4.94
C ASP A 191 -4.28 16.15 5.92
N GLY A 192 -4.47 14.84 5.86
CA GLY A 192 -3.71 13.86 6.64
C GLY A 192 -2.59 13.22 5.83
N GLU A 193 -1.52 12.77 6.51
CA GLU A 193 -0.43 12.00 5.91
C GLU A 193 -0.85 10.53 5.62
N ILE A 194 -1.97 10.31 4.92
CA ILE A 194 -2.60 8.99 4.74
C ILE A 194 -1.70 8.04 3.95
N LEU A 195 -1.11 8.49 2.82
CA LEU A 195 -0.19 7.67 2.02
C LEU A 195 1.02 7.22 2.85
N LYS A 196 1.62 8.12 3.64
CA LYS A 196 2.73 7.80 4.54
C LYS A 196 2.34 6.74 5.57
N LEU A 197 1.19 6.90 6.23
CA LEU A 197 0.72 5.93 7.22
C LEU A 197 0.35 4.58 6.60
N GLN A 198 -0.28 4.57 5.43
CA GLN A 198 -0.65 3.33 4.77
C GLN A 198 0.57 2.55 4.26
N LEU A 199 1.59 3.24 3.75
CA LEU A 199 2.86 2.62 3.38
C LEU A 199 3.61 2.11 4.63
N TRP A 200 3.64 2.89 5.71
CA TRP A 200 4.24 2.44 6.97
C TRP A 200 3.52 1.21 7.54
N ASN A 201 2.18 1.20 7.54
CA ASN A 201 1.38 0.06 7.95
C ASN A 201 1.73 -1.17 7.10
N SER A 202 1.90 -1.01 5.78
CA SER A 202 2.31 -2.10 4.89
C SER A 202 3.71 -2.64 5.23
N ILE A 203 4.69 -1.78 5.54
CA ILE A 203 6.03 -2.18 6.02
C ILE A 203 5.93 -2.97 7.33
N ARG A 204 5.06 -2.51 8.24
CA ARG A 204 4.83 -3.17 9.54
C ARG A 204 4.03 -4.47 9.41
N SER A 205 3.19 -4.60 8.39
CA SER A 205 2.55 -5.87 8.02
C SER A 205 3.58 -6.92 7.59
N VAL A 206 4.71 -6.54 6.97
CA VAL A 206 5.83 -7.46 6.69
C VAL A 206 6.45 -7.95 8.00
N ASP A 207 6.68 -7.06 8.97
CA ASP A 207 7.19 -7.47 10.28
C ASP A 207 6.21 -8.41 11.00
N PHE A 208 4.91 -8.13 10.88
CA PHE A 208 3.86 -8.94 11.48
C PHE A 208 3.78 -10.34 10.87
N ILE A 209 3.70 -10.47 9.54
CA ILE A 209 3.59 -11.79 8.90
C ILE A 209 4.83 -12.66 9.16
N LEU A 210 6.02 -12.06 9.27
CA LEU A 210 7.24 -12.76 9.67
C LEU A 210 7.18 -13.23 11.13
N SER A 211 6.59 -12.42 12.04
CA SER A 211 6.42 -12.81 13.45
C SER A 211 5.49 -14.01 13.63
N LEU A 212 4.60 -14.27 12.67
CA LEU A 212 3.75 -15.46 12.63
C LEU A 212 4.46 -16.72 12.11
N GLY A 213 5.73 -16.60 11.69
CA GLY A 213 6.52 -17.72 11.18
C GLY A 213 6.50 -17.90 9.66
N ALA A 214 6.08 -16.88 8.90
CA ALA A 214 6.24 -16.89 7.44
C ALA A 214 7.71 -17.09 7.05
N ASP A 215 7.91 -17.72 5.89
CA ASP A 215 9.22 -17.86 5.27
C ASP A 215 9.75 -16.49 4.81
N PRO A 216 10.87 -16.00 5.36
CA PRO A 216 11.42 -14.70 4.98
C PRO A 216 11.99 -14.63 3.56
N GLU A 217 12.11 -15.75 2.85
CA GLU A 217 12.59 -15.81 1.46
C GLU A 217 11.47 -16.07 0.44
N ARG A 218 10.21 -16.10 0.90
CA ARG A 218 9.03 -16.32 0.05
C ARG A 218 7.89 -15.41 0.45
N LEU A 219 8.11 -14.10 0.38
CA LEU A 219 7.08 -13.09 0.64
C LEU A 219 6.53 -12.47 -0.63
N ALA A 220 5.21 -12.39 -0.75
CA ALA A 220 4.53 -11.71 -1.84
C ALA A 220 3.61 -10.59 -1.37
N VAL A 221 3.31 -9.67 -2.28
CA VAL A 221 2.26 -8.67 -2.09
C VAL A 221 1.37 -8.59 -3.33
N THR A 222 0.05 -8.57 -3.11
CA THR A 222 -0.94 -8.40 -4.19
C THR A 222 -2.19 -7.69 -3.72
N GLY A 223 -2.67 -6.76 -4.53
CA GLY A 223 -3.88 -6.00 -4.31
C GLY A 223 -4.32 -5.35 -5.62
N ALA A 224 -5.58 -4.90 -5.66
CA ALA A 224 -6.13 -4.23 -6.84
C ALA A 224 -6.43 -2.75 -6.57
N SER A 225 -6.38 -1.92 -7.62
CA SER A 225 -6.64 -0.48 -7.53
C SER A 225 -5.68 0.18 -6.52
N GLY A 226 -6.17 0.94 -5.53
CA GLY A 226 -5.35 1.43 -4.42
C GLY A 226 -4.54 0.35 -3.67
N GLY A 227 -5.03 -0.89 -3.60
CA GLY A 227 -4.26 -2.03 -3.09
C GLY A 227 -3.12 -2.44 -4.02
N GLY A 228 -3.31 -2.27 -5.33
CA GLY A 228 -2.24 -2.37 -6.33
C GLY A 228 -1.18 -1.30 -6.12
N THR A 229 -1.60 -0.06 -5.81
CA THR A 229 -0.70 1.04 -5.44
C THR A 229 0.15 0.66 -4.24
N GLN A 230 -0.47 0.23 -3.14
CA GLN A 230 0.27 -0.22 -1.95
C GLN A 230 1.17 -1.43 -2.23
N SER A 231 0.78 -2.33 -3.16
CA SER A 231 1.60 -3.50 -3.53
C SER A 231 2.92 -3.09 -4.18
N PHE A 232 2.88 -2.22 -5.19
CA PHE A 232 4.11 -1.79 -5.85
C PHE A 232 4.92 -0.78 -5.02
N LEU A 233 4.28 0.03 -4.17
CA LEU A 233 4.99 0.93 -3.25
C LEU A 233 5.73 0.15 -2.16
N LEU A 234 5.09 -0.86 -1.56
CA LEU A 234 5.74 -1.72 -0.57
C LEU A 234 6.94 -2.46 -1.18
N ALA A 235 6.75 -3.09 -2.35
CA ALA A 235 7.81 -3.80 -3.04
C ALA A 235 8.98 -2.88 -3.48
N ALA A 236 8.72 -1.58 -3.67
CA ALA A 236 9.74 -0.60 -4.02
C ALA A 236 10.64 -0.20 -2.83
N VAL A 237 10.11 -0.22 -1.60
CA VAL A 237 10.81 0.28 -0.39
C VAL A 237 11.22 -0.80 0.60
N ASP A 238 10.73 -2.02 0.46
CA ASP A 238 11.02 -3.14 1.36
C ASP A 238 11.57 -4.34 0.57
N ASP A 239 12.90 -4.49 0.62
CA ASP A 239 13.62 -5.53 -0.13
C ASP A 239 13.28 -6.97 0.31
N ARG A 240 12.50 -7.14 1.39
CA ARG A 240 12.00 -8.46 1.84
C ARG A 240 10.88 -9.00 0.97
N ILE A 241 10.24 -8.18 0.13
CA ILE A 241 9.21 -8.65 -0.81
C ILE A 241 9.86 -9.37 -1.97
N ASP A 242 9.55 -10.65 -2.18
CA ASP A 242 10.10 -11.52 -3.22
C ASP A 242 9.25 -11.59 -4.48
N VAL A 243 7.95 -11.31 -4.38
CA VAL A 243 7.00 -11.36 -5.51
C VAL A 243 6.02 -10.21 -5.41
N SER A 244 5.80 -9.46 -6.50
CA SER A 244 4.80 -8.40 -6.54
C SER A 244 3.78 -8.66 -7.65
N ALA A 245 2.49 -8.55 -7.32
CA ALA A 245 1.40 -8.70 -8.29
C ALA A 245 0.34 -7.59 -8.10
N PRO A 246 0.64 -6.34 -8.51
CA PRO A 246 -0.35 -5.27 -8.58
C PRO A 246 -1.39 -5.56 -9.68
N VAL A 247 -2.66 -5.44 -9.33
CA VAL A 247 -3.80 -5.75 -10.21
C VAL A 247 -4.54 -4.46 -10.55
N VAL A 248 -4.86 -4.25 -11.83
CA VAL A 248 -5.66 -3.12 -12.34
C VAL A 248 -5.23 -1.75 -11.77
N MET A 249 -3.93 -1.48 -11.72
CA MET A 249 -3.43 -0.21 -11.16
C MET A 249 -2.24 0.42 -11.88
N VAL A 250 -1.18 -0.33 -12.16
CA VAL A 250 0.05 0.25 -12.74
C VAL A 250 -0.28 0.91 -14.07
N SER A 251 0.04 2.19 -14.20
CA SER A 251 -0.24 2.98 -15.40
C SER A 251 0.81 4.08 -15.57
N ALA A 252 1.06 4.45 -16.83
CA ALA A 252 2.00 5.51 -17.16
C ALA A 252 1.44 6.92 -16.94
N HIS A 253 0.11 7.08 -16.90
CA HIS A 253 -0.58 8.37 -17.03
C HIS A 253 -1.57 8.68 -15.89
N PHE A 254 -2.15 7.63 -15.29
CA PHE A 254 -2.94 7.67 -14.06
C PHE A 254 -2.08 7.30 -12.84
N PHE A 255 -2.06 8.20 -11.84
CA PHE A 255 -1.14 8.16 -10.69
C PHE A 255 -1.81 7.69 -9.39
N GLY A 256 -3.14 7.54 -9.39
CA GLY A 256 -3.95 7.29 -8.20
C GLY A 256 -4.90 8.44 -7.94
N GLY A 257 -6.20 8.16 -7.79
CA GLY A 257 -7.20 9.21 -7.57
C GLY A 257 -7.31 9.62 -6.10
N CYS A 258 -6.78 8.79 -5.20
CA CYS A 258 -6.94 8.94 -3.77
C CYS A 258 -5.69 9.54 -3.10
N VAL A 259 -5.92 10.18 -1.95
CA VAL A 259 -4.87 10.78 -1.10
C VAL A 259 -3.91 9.73 -0.54
N CYS A 260 -4.36 8.48 -0.42
CA CYS A 260 -3.50 7.36 -0.02
C CYS A 260 -2.62 6.79 -1.15
N GLU A 261 -2.74 7.32 -2.36
CA GLU A 261 -2.00 6.87 -3.55
C GLU A 261 -1.05 7.95 -4.05
N SER A 262 -1.57 9.18 -4.15
CA SER A 262 -0.87 10.31 -4.76
C SER A 262 -1.07 11.63 -4.00
N GLY A 263 -1.54 11.57 -2.74
CA GLY A 263 -1.74 12.75 -1.90
C GLY A 263 -0.45 13.37 -1.36
N MET A 264 0.71 12.78 -1.68
CA MET A 264 2.03 13.30 -1.32
C MET A 264 2.95 13.25 -2.55
N PRO A 265 4.00 14.10 -2.63
CA PRO A 265 4.79 14.29 -3.85
C PRO A 265 5.82 13.16 -4.08
N ILE A 266 5.35 11.91 -4.19
CA ILE A 266 6.20 10.73 -4.40
C ILE A 266 6.68 10.60 -5.85
N HIS A 267 5.99 11.25 -6.78
CA HIS A 267 6.28 11.16 -8.22
C HIS A 267 7.12 12.31 -8.75
N ARG A 268 7.11 13.46 -8.07
CA ARG A 268 7.71 14.70 -8.58
C ARG A 268 8.39 15.51 -7.48
N SER A 269 9.52 16.10 -7.83
CA SER A 269 10.11 17.25 -7.15
C SER A 269 10.65 18.22 -8.20
N LYS A 270 11.30 19.30 -7.76
CA LYS A 270 11.78 20.37 -8.66
C LYS A 270 12.64 19.85 -9.83
N ASP A 271 13.50 18.87 -9.56
CA ASP A 271 14.50 18.36 -10.51
C ASP A 271 14.30 16.87 -10.84
N PHE A 272 13.12 16.32 -10.52
CA PHE A 272 12.84 14.89 -10.68
C PHE A 272 11.37 14.64 -11.00
N GLN A 273 11.11 13.71 -11.92
CA GLN A 273 9.78 13.19 -12.25
C GLN A 273 9.89 11.69 -12.49
N THR A 274 8.89 10.92 -12.06
CA THR A 274 8.69 9.49 -12.36
C THR A 274 7.20 9.18 -12.50
N ASN A 275 6.84 7.92 -12.70
CA ASN A 275 5.45 7.42 -12.74
C ASN A 275 5.33 6.04 -12.07
N ASN A 276 4.11 5.50 -11.99
CA ASN A 276 3.84 4.23 -11.32
C ASN A 276 4.49 3.02 -12.03
N VAL A 277 4.81 3.11 -13.31
CA VAL A 277 5.48 2.04 -14.07
C VAL A 277 6.94 1.91 -13.64
N GLU A 278 7.67 3.03 -13.60
CA GLU A 278 9.04 3.06 -13.10
C GLU A 278 9.12 2.67 -11.61
N ILE A 279 8.13 3.05 -10.78
CA ILE A 279 8.06 2.62 -9.38
C ILE A 279 7.83 1.11 -9.29
N ALA A 280 6.88 0.55 -10.04
CA ALA A 280 6.64 -0.90 -10.07
C ALA A 280 7.86 -1.69 -10.55
N ALA A 281 8.66 -1.12 -11.46
CA ALA A 281 9.89 -1.70 -11.95
C ALA A 281 11.00 -1.83 -10.88
N LEU A 282 10.89 -1.12 -9.75
CA LEU A 282 11.92 -1.14 -8.71
C LEU A 282 12.10 -2.53 -8.08
N VAL A 283 11.09 -3.39 -8.15
CA VAL A 283 11.18 -4.79 -7.68
C VAL A 283 12.11 -5.65 -8.55
N ALA A 284 12.44 -5.22 -9.78
CA ALA A 284 13.33 -5.95 -10.66
C ALA A 284 14.70 -6.22 -10.00
N PRO A 285 15.26 -7.44 -10.09
CA PRO A 285 14.85 -8.53 -10.98
C PRO A 285 13.85 -9.55 -10.39
N LYS A 286 13.25 -9.26 -9.23
CA LYS A 286 12.32 -10.19 -8.58
C LYS A 286 11.00 -10.29 -9.36
N PRO A 287 10.25 -11.41 -9.28
CA PRO A 287 9.01 -11.60 -10.01
C PRO A 287 7.98 -10.45 -9.89
N LEU A 288 7.48 -9.97 -11.04
CA LEU A 288 6.41 -8.97 -11.16
C LEU A 288 5.32 -9.42 -12.13
N LEU A 289 4.06 -9.40 -11.69
CA LEU A 289 2.88 -9.58 -12.55
C LEU A 289 2.09 -8.28 -12.63
N LEU A 290 1.81 -7.81 -13.85
CA LEU A 290 0.77 -6.83 -14.10
C LEU A 290 -0.50 -7.52 -14.57
N VAL A 291 -1.61 -7.35 -13.86
CA VAL A 291 -2.93 -7.69 -14.39
C VAL A 291 -3.62 -6.41 -14.84
N SER A 292 -4.06 -6.36 -16.09
CA SER A 292 -4.69 -5.18 -16.70
C SER A 292 -5.99 -5.53 -17.39
N VAL A 293 -6.83 -4.52 -17.62
CA VAL A 293 -8.15 -4.66 -18.25
C VAL A 293 -8.40 -3.55 -19.27
N GLY A 294 -9.38 -3.72 -20.16
CA GLY A 294 -9.75 -2.67 -21.12
C GLY A 294 -10.63 -1.56 -20.52
N GLY A 295 -11.35 -1.85 -19.43
CA GLY A 295 -12.32 -0.93 -18.81
C GLY A 295 -11.74 0.12 -17.85
N ASP A 296 -10.42 0.28 -17.75
CA ASP A 296 -9.80 1.29 -16.89
C ASP A 296 -8.47 1.84 -17.45
N TRP A 297 -7.76 2.63 -16.63
CA TRP A 297 -6.48 3.25 -16.99
C TRP A 297 -5.36 2.25 -17.32
N THR A 298 -5.53 0.95 -17.05
CA THR A 298 -4.56 -0.09 -17.42
C THR A 298 -4.73 -0.62 -18.84
N LYS A 299 -5.70 -0.11 -19.62
CA LYS A 299 -5.98 -0.55 -20.99
C LYS A 299 -4.77 -0.54 -21.93
N ASN A 300 -3.82 0.37 -21.71
CA ASN A 300 -2.62 0.51 -22.54
C ASN A 300 -1.46 -0.40 -22.11
N THR A 301 -1.61 -1.16 -21.01
CA THR A 301 -0.54 -1.99 -20.45
C THR A 301 0.14 -2.91 -21.47
N PRO A 302 -0.58 -3.61 -22.37
CA PRO A 302 0.07 -4.48 -23.35
C PRO A 302 1.03 -3.75 -24.30
N GLU A 303 0.78 -2.46 -24.57
CA GLU A 303 1.47 -1.69 -25.61
C GLU A 303 2.44 -0.64 -25.03
N VAL A 304 2.21 -0.18 -23.80
CA VAL A 304 2.96 0.92 -23.18
C VAL A 304 3.69 0.46 -21.92
N GLU A 305 2.96 0.10 -20.85
CA GLU A 305 3.56 -0.17 -19.54
C GLU A 305 4.36 -1.48 -19.51
N TYR A 306 3.80 -2.57 -20.05
CA TYR A 306 4.46 -3.88 -20.03
C TYR A 306 5.73 -3.92 -20.89
N PRO A 307 5.75 -3.42 -22.15
CA PRO A 307 6.99 -3.38 -22.94
C PRO A 307 8.10 -2.58 -22.26
N HIS A 308 7.74 -1.51 -21.53
CA HIS A 308 8.71 -0.74 -20.78
C HIS A 308 9.30 -1.53 -19.60
N LEU A 309 8.47 -2.28 -18.87
CA LEU A 309 8.93 -3.18 -17.82
C LEU A 309 9.78 -4.32 -18.38
N GLN A 310 9.37 -4.95 -19.49
CA GLN A 310 10.16 -5.99 -20.16
C GLN A 310 11.57 -5.49 -20.47
N TYR A 311 11.69 -4.28 -21.02
CA TYR A 311 12.99 -3.66 -21.27
C TYR A 311 13.85 -3.56 -19.99
N ILE A 312 13.27 -3.12 -18.86
CA ILE A 312 14.01 -3.04 -17.60
C ILE A 312 14.45 -4.43 -17.13
N TYR A 313 13.59 -5.45 -17.24
CA TYR A 313 13.93 -6.82 -16.86
C TYR A 313 14.97 -7.45 -17.80
N GLU A 314 14.98 -7.10 -19.09
CA GLU A 314 16.06 -7.43 -20.03
C GLU A 314 17.40 -6.83 -19.58
N LEU A 315 17.41 -5.56 -19.18
CA LEU A 315 18.61 -4.92 -18.61
C LEU A 315 19.10 -5.65 -17.36
N LYS A 316 18.20 -6.19 -16.54
CA LYS A 316 18.55 -7.01 -15.36
C LYS A 316 18.87 -8.48 -15.67
N GLY A 317 18.85 -8.88 -16.95
CA GLY A 317 19.12 -10.25 -17.38
C GLY A 317 18.08 -11.27 -16.92
N LYS A 318 16.85 -10.83 -16.63
CA LYS A 318 15.74 -11.65 -16.09
C LYS A 318 14.39 -11.38 -16.78
N PRO A 319 14.32 -11.35 -18.13
CA PRO A 319 13.08 -11.03 -18.86
C PRO A 319 11.90 -11.94 -18.51
N GLU A 320 12.15 -13.17 -18.06
CA GLU A 320 11.12 -14.15 -17.66
C GLU A 320 10.42 -13.84 -16.32
N GLN A 321 10.95 -12.89 -15.55
CA GLN A 321 10.45 -12.53 -14.23
C GLN A 321 9.36 -11.45 -14.29
N VAL A 322 9.05 -10.90 -15.45
CA VAL A 322 7.93 -9.97 -15.63
C VAL A 322 6.91 -10.50 -16.60
N GLN A 323 5.63 -10.39 -16.24
CA GLN A 323 4.51 -10.88 -17.02
C GLN A 323 3.37 -9.86 -17.02
N ASN A 324 2.58 -9.84 -18.10
CA ASN A 324 1.29 -9.18 -18.12
C ASN A 324 0.20 -10.16 -18.51
N VAL A 325 -0.90 -10.15 -17.76
CA VAL A 325 -2.17 -10.76 -18.15
C VAL A 325 -3.17 -9.64 -18.40
N HIS A 326 -3.50 -9.42 -19.66
CA HIS A 326 -4.47 -8.42 -20.08
C HIS A 326 -5.82 -9.07 -20.40
N ILE A 327 -6.90 -8.51 -19.85
CA ILE A 327 -8.27 -9.01 -20.00
C ILE A 327 -9.11 -7.88 -20.63
N PRO A 328 -9.06 -7.73 -21.97
CA PRO A 328 -9.55 -6.53 -22.67
C PRO A 328 -11.06 -6.29 -22.50
N GLU A 329 -11.86 -7.36 -22.37
CA GLU A 329 -13.31 -7.28 -22.25
C GLU A 329 -13.83 -7.00 -20.84
N ASP A 330 -12.92 -6.84 -19.87
CA ASP A 330 -13.26 -6.77 -18.45
C ASP A 330 -13.09 -5.37 -17.87
N ASN A 331 -13.64 -5.15 -16.68
CA ASN A 331 -13.69 -3.86 -16.00
C ASN A 331 -12.84 -3.84 -14.73
N HIS A 332 -12.74 -2.67 -14.10
CA HIS A 332 -11.96 -2.45 -12.89
C HIS A 332 -12.43 -3.35 -11.73
N GLY A 333 -11.51 -4.15 -11.17
CA GLY A 333 -11.85 -5.04 -10.05
C GLY A 333 -10.80 -6.12 -9.76
N TYR A 334 -11.10 -6.96 -8.77
CA TYR A 334 -10.33 -8.18 -8.45
C TYR A 334 -11.24 -9.41 -8.38
N ASP A 335 -12.21 -9.45 -9.31
CA ASP A 335 -13.13 -10.55 -9.51
C ASP A 335 -12.43 -11.82 -10.05
N ALA A 336 -13.26 -12.80 -10.44
CA ALA A 336 -12.82 -14.13 -10.80
C ALA A 336 -11.70 -14.16 -11.84
N LYS A 337 -11.82 -13.39 -12.94
CA LYS A 337 -10.86 -13.45 -14.03
C LYS A 337 -9.47 -12.98 -13.60
N LYS A 338 -9.41 -11.95 -12.75
CA LYS A 338 -8.14 -11.44 -12.19
C LYS A 338 -7.54 -12.42 -11.19
N ARG A 339 -8.37 -13.12 -10.40
CA ARG A 339 -7.88 -14.19 -9.52
C ARG A 339 -7.30 -15.37 -10.31
N GLN A 340 -7.95 -15.76 -11.42
CA GLN A 340 -7.43 -16.79 -12.34
C GLN A 340 -6.09 -16.39 -12.97
N ALA A 341 -5.85 -15.09 -13.19
CA ALA A 341 -4.55 -14.60 -13.65
C ALA A 341 -3.46 -14.66 -12.56
N VAL A 342 -3.80 -14.31 -11.32
CA VAL A 342 -2.82 -14.16 -10.23
C VAL A 342 -2.43 -15.50 -9.59
N TYR A 343 -3.35 -16.44 -9.42
CA TYR A 343 -3.05 -17.69 -8.71
C TYR A 343 -1.93 -18.52 -9.36
N PRO A 344 -1.90 -18.73 -10.68
CA PRO A 344 -0.81 -19.48 -11.31
C PRO A 344 0.55 -18.80 -11.11
N PHE A 345 0.60 -17.47 -11.15
CA PHE A 345 1.82 -16.70 -10.94
C PHE A 345 2.35 -16.85 -9.51
N LEU A 346 1.48 -16.66 -8.50
CA LEU A 346 1.86 -16.85 -7.11
C LEU A 346 2.25 -18.30 -6.82
N ALA A 347 1.50 -19.27 -7.35
CA ALA A 347 1.81 -20.69 -7.19
C ALA A 347 3.20 -21.04 -7.74
N LYS A 348 3.54 -20.55 -8.94
CA LYS A 348 4.86 -20.74 -9.55
C LYS A 348 5.98 -20.17 -8.67
N HIS A 349 5.83 -18.94 -8.18
CA HIS A 349 6.93 -18.23 -7.53
C HIS A 349 7.04 -18.49 -6.02
N LEU A 350 5.98 -18.97 -5.37
CA LEU A 350 5.99 -19.31 -3.94
C LEU A 350 5.96 -20.82 -3.65
N GLY A 351 5.78 -21.65 -4.69
CA GLY A 351 5.66 -23.10 -4.57
C GLY A 351 4.32 -23.53 -3.96
N LEU A 352 3.22 -22.91 -4.38
CA LEU A 352 1.88 -23.21 -3.87
C LEU A 352 1.21 -24.33 -4.68
N ASP A 353 0.29 -25.05 -4.04
CA ASP A 353 -0.53 -26.08 -4.69
C ASP A 353 -1.74 -25.45 -5.42
N LEU A 354 -1.53 -25.15 -6.70
CA LEU A 354 -2.55 -24.54 -7.57
C LEU A 354 -3.85 -25.35 -7.67
N SER A 355 -3.79 -26.68 -7.48
CA SER A 355 -4.98 -27.56 -7.56
C SER A 355 -6.02 -27.29 -6.47
N LYS A 356 -5.62 -26.57 -5.41
CA LYS A 356 -6.51 -26.18 -4.29
C LYS A 356 -7.36 -24.96 -4.58
N ALA A 357 -7.04 -24.21 -5.63
CA ALA A 357 -7.72 -22.98 -6.03
C ALA A 357 -8.16 -22.96 -7.51
N LEU A 358 -7.65 -23.87 -8.36
CA LEU A 358 -8.10 -24.04 -9.75
C LEU A 358 -8.44 -25.50 -10.05
N HIS A 359 -9.45 -25.70 -10.89
CA HIS A 359 -9.70 -26.97 -11.57
C HIS A 359 -8.71 -27.16 -12.73
N ALA A 360 -8.64 -28.39 -13.26
CA ALA A 360 -7.73 -28.74 -14.37
C ALA A 360 -8.00 -27.95 -15.66
N ASP A 361 -9.21 -27.43 -15.85
CA ASP A 361 -9.59 -26.58 -16.98
C ASP A 361 -9.26 -25.09 -16.77
N GLY A 362 -8.65 -24.72 -15.64
CA GLY A 362 -8.28 -23.34 -15.28
C GLY A 362 -9.41 -22.51 -14.67
N SER A 363 -10.61 -23.09 -14.46
CA SER A 363 -11.68 -22.44 -13.71
C SER A 363 -11.39 -22.43 -12.20
N LEU A 364 -11.97 -21.45 -11.49
CA LEU A 364 -11.78 -21.31 -10.04
C LEU A 364 -12.41 -22.46 -9.25
N ASN A 365 -11.65 -23.03 -8.33
CA ASN A 365 -12.08 -23.98 -7.30
C ASN A 365 -12.19 -23.24 -5.96
N GLU A 366 -13.33 -22.59 -5.75
CA GLU A 366 -13.60 -21.71 -4.59
C GLU A 366 -14.90 -22.07 -3.86
N GLU A 367 -15.57 -23.16 -4.26
CA GLU A 367 -16.85 -23.59 -3.70
C GLU A 367 -16.77 -23.94 -2.20
N LYS A 368 -15.57 -24.24 -1.72
CA LYS A 368 -15.25 -24.54 -0.32
C LYS A 368 -14.89 -23.30 0.51
N VAL A 369 -14.83 -22.12 -0.10
CA VAL A 369 -14.61 -20.88 0.64
C VAL A 369 -15.91 -20.44 1.30
N VAL A 370 -15.85 -20.26 2.62
CA VAL A 370 -16.95 -19.68 3.40
C VAL A 370 -16.81 -18.17 3.41
N LEU A 371 -17.90 -17.48 3.05
CA LEU A 371 -18.01 -16.03 3.16
C LEU A 371 -18.53 -15.68 4.56
N GLU A 372 -17.74 -14.94 5.32
CA GLU A 372 -18.10 -14.42 6.62
C GLU A 372 -18.77 -13.04 6.50
N PRO A 373 -19.75 -12.71 7.36
CA PRO A 373 -20.27 -11.36 7.41
C PRO A 373 -19.18 -10.38 7.88
N GLN A 374 -19.25 -9.13 7.43
CA GLN A 374 -18.24 -8.09 7.71
C GLN A 374 -17.91 -7.98 9.21
N GLN A 375 -18.92 -7.99 10.10
CA GLN A 375 -18.72 -7.88 11.54
C GLN A 375 -17.97 -9.09 12.14
N ALA A 376 -18.07 -10.28 11.55
CA ALA A 376 -17.31 -11.45 12.01
C ALA A 376 -15.81 -11.32 11.73
N LEU A 377 -15.42 -10.39 10.85
CA LEU A 377 -14.02 -10.09 10.50
C LEU A 377 -13.46 -8.91 11.28
N TYR A 378 -14.21 -8.34 12.23
CA TYR A 378 -13.74 -7.25 13.08
C TYR A 378 -12.84 -7.79 14.19
N PRO A 379 -11.63 -7.22 14.37
CA PRO A 379 -10.79 -7.60 15.49
C PRO A 379 -11.32 -7.08 16.82
N PHE A 380 -12.04 -5.97 16.86
CA PHE A 380 -12.53 -5.39 18.11
C PHE A 380 -14.02 -5.61 18.32
N ASP A 381 -14.42 -6.02 19.51
CA ASP A 381 -15.81 -6.21 19.93
C ASP A 381 -15.95 -6.10 21.46
N ALA A 382 -17.09 -6.51 22.02
CA ALA A 382 -17.30 -6.46 23.48
C ALA A 382 -16.39 -7.44 24.26
N GLY A 383 -15.98 -8.55 23.66
CA GLY A 383 -15.04 -9.52 24.24
C GLY A 383 -13.58 -9.13 24.02
N ASN A 384 -13.30 -8.31 23.01
CA ASN A 384 -11.98 -7.79 22.68
C ASN A 384 -12.05 -6.28 22.40
N PRO A 385 -12.16 -5.43 23.44
CA PRO A 385 -12.42 -4.01 23.26
C PRO A 385 -11.23 -3.29 22.60
N PHE A 386 -11.52 -2.19 21.90
CA PHE A 386 -10.48 -1.29 21.39
C PHE A 386 -9.67 -0.72 22.57
N PRO A 387 -8.32 -0.75 22.53
CA PRO A 387 -7.48 -0.28 23.63
C PRO A 387 -7.73 1.20 23.98
N GLU A 388 -7.70 1.53 25.28
CA GLU A 388 -7.96 2.89 25.78
C GLU A 388 -6.96 3.93 25.26
N ASP A 389 -5.72 3.51 24.98
CA ASP A 389 -4.66 4.33 24.41
C ASP A 389 -4.60 4.26 22.87
N GLY A 390 -5.58 3.61 22.25
CA GLY A 390 -5.70 3.49 20.80
C GLY A 390 -5.96 4.84 20.11
N ILE A 391 -5.18 5.11 19.07
CA ILE A 391 -5.31 6.29 18.22
C ILE A 391 -6.36 6.02 17.15
N THR A 392 -7.27 6.98 16.98
CA THR A 392 -8.37 6.94 16.02
C THR A 392 -8.32 8.07 15.00
N SER A 393 -7.28 8.91 15.01
CA SER A 393 -7.15 10.04 14.09
C SER A 393 -5.72 10.22 13.60
N ILE A 394 -5.57 10.48 12.31
CA ILE A 394 -4.28 10.74 11.65
C ILE A 394 -3.54 11.93 12.31
N PHE A 395 -4.25 12.91 12.85
CA PHE A 395 -3.65 14.09 13.50
C PHE A 395 -3.08 13.81 14.88
N HIS A 396 -3.40 12.65 15.47
CA HIS A 396 -2.86 12.22 16.76
C HIS A 396 -1.70 11.23 16.61
N VAL A 397 -1.36 10.84 15.37
CA VAL A 397 -0.23 9.95 15.08
C VAL A 397 1.09 10.64 15.42
N LYS A 398 1.92 9.95 16.20
CA LYS A 398 3.28 10.37 16.54
C LYS A 398 4.28 9.58 15.71
N TRP A 399 5.14 10.29 14.98
CA TRP A 399 6.08 9.72 14.02
C TRP A 399 7.50 9.49 14.56
N ASP A 400 7.72 9.71 15.86
CA ASP A 400 9.05 9.77 16.51
C ASP A 400 9.89 8.48 16.45
#